data_AF-A0A7S0G9Y4-F1
#
_entry.id   AF-A0A7S0G9Y4-F1
#
_cell.length_a   1.000
_cell.length_b   1.000
_cell.length_c   1.000
_cell.angle_alpha   90.00
_cell.angle_beta   90.00
_cell.angle_gamma   90.00
#
_symmetry.space_group_name_H-M   'P 1'
#
loop_
_entity.id
_entity.type
_entity.pdbx_description
1 polymer ?
#
loop_
_entity_poly.entity_id
_entity_poly.type
_entity_poly.pdbx_seq_one_letter_code
_entity_poly.pdbx_strand_id
1 'polypeptide(L)'
;NPKGWFGYGEARGSIAAFLFVLDSANSGTSGLTKLLKVGGPGLAQMDLPESGPSFSPDALVIPMSRYDPKAARSKLGSYYERFEDGGNSLFGDESKVQLRDLKVYHGIYAEGEYIPFTDAEPFALY
;
A
#
# COMPACT_ATOMS: atom_id res chain seq x y z
N ASN A 1 6.38 5.43 6.25
CA ASN A 1 5.03 4.89 6.43
C ASN A 1 4.47 5.31 7.79
N PRO A 2 3.22 5.77 7.84
CA PRO A 2 2.48 6.03 9.10
C PRO A 2 2.48 4.77 9.97
N LYS A 3 2.89 4.85 11.25
CA LYS A 3 2.92 3.81 12.33
C LYS A 3 3.23 2.32 11.98
N GLY A 4 3.55 1.97 10.74
CA GLY A 4 3.72 0.60 10.26
C GLY A 4 2.47 -0.27 10.32
N TRP A 5 2.66 -1.51 9.88
CA TRP A 5 1.74 -2.64 10.03
C TRP A 5 1.81 -3.18 11.46
N PHE A 6 0.66 -3.49 12.09
CA PHE A 6 0.63 -3.81 13.53
C PHE A 6 -0.09 -5.14 13.87
N GLY A 7 -0.84 -5.72 12.94
CA GLY A 7 -1.46 -7.05 13.05
C GLY A 7 -2.78 -7.12 13.82
N TYR A 8 -3.46 -5.99 14.09
CA TYR A 8 -4.62 -5.95 15.00
C TYR A 8 -6.00 -6.13 14.35
N GLY A 9 -6.12 -6.31 13.03
CA GLY A 9 -7.46 -6.37 12.43
C GLY A 9 -8.06 -5.00 12.14
N GLU A 10 -7.24 -4.02 11.77
CA GLU A 10 -7.70 -2.63 11.63
C GLU A 10 -7.34 -2.02 10.27
N ALA A 11 -8.19 -1.10 9.83
CA ALA A 11 -7.85 -0.17 8.76
C ALA A 11 -7.23 1.09 9.36
N ARG A 12 -6.09 1.52 8.81
CA ARG A 12 -5.40 2.73 9.26
C ARG A 12 -5.43 3.81 8.19
N GLY A 13 -5.66 5.04 8.65
CA GLY A 13 -5.62 6.22 7.81
C GLY A 13 -4.25 6.89 7.81
N SER A 14 -3.89 7.50 6.69
CA SER A 14 -2.75 8.39 6.55
C SER A 14 -2.78 9.10 5.21
N ILE A 15 -2.82 10.44 5.24
CA ILE A 15 -2.72 11.25 4.02
C ILE A 15 -1.34 11.16 3.38
N ALA A 16 -0.31 10.87 4.17
CA ALA A 16 1.08 10.75 3.70
C ALA A 16 1.39 9.36 3.12
N ALA A 17 0.41 8.45 3.06
CA ALA A 17 0.63 7.14 2.44
C ALA A 17 0.81 7.30 0.93
N PHE A 18 1.63 6.43 0.35
CA PHE A 18 1.85 6.40 -1.10
C PHE A 18 2.16 4.98 -1.54
N LEU A 19 1.84 4.70 -2.80
CA LEU A 19 2.32 3.53 -3.52
C LEU A 19 3.43 3.97 -4.45
N PHE A 20 4.30 3.04 -4.84
CA PHE A 20 5.26 3.31 -5.89
C PHE A 20 5.48 2.08 -6.75
N VAL A 21 5.78 2.33 -8.02
CA VAL A 21 6.17 1.31 -8.98
C VAL A 21 7.59 1.62 -9.44
N LEU A 22 8.43 0.60 -9.47
CA LEU A 22 9.74 0.65 -10.09
C LEU A 22 9.66 -0.15 -11.38
N ASP A 23 9.76 0.53 -12.52
CA ASP A 23 9.89 -0.10 -13.81
C ASP A 23 11.31 -0.67 -13.95
N SER A 24 11.42 -2.00 -13.91
CA SER A 24 12.69 -2.70 -14.02
C SER A 24 13.29 -2.62 -15.43
N ALA A 25 12.50 -2.31 -16.46
CA ALA A 25 12.99 -2.09 -17.82
C ALA A 25 13.76 -0.76 -17.93
N ASN A 26 13.40 0.23 -17.10
CA ASN A 26 14.05 1.53 -17.01
C ASN A 26 14.87 1.61 -15.71
N SER A 27 15.98 0.87 -15.68
CA SER A 27 16.89 0.80 -14.52
C SER A 27 17.57 2.16 -14.24
N GLY A 28 16.92 3.01 -13.46
CA GLY A 28 17.36 4.34 -12.99
C GLY A 28 16.26 5.05 -12.19
N THR A 29 16.53 6.23 -11.62
CA THR A 29 15.51 7.04 -10.90
C THR A 29 14.32 7.45 -11.79
N SER A 30 14.50 7.45 -13.11
CA SER A 30 13.44 7.73 -14.09
C SER A 30 12.38 6.63 -14.19
N GLY A 31 12.64 5.43 -13.65
CA GLY A 31 11.67 4.33 -13.63
C GLY A 31 10.77 4.30 -12.39
N LEU A 32 10.87 5.28 -11.48
CA LEU A 32 10.09 5.33 -10.25
C LEU A 32 8.87 6.22 -10.41
N THR A 33 7.68 5.64 -10.32
CA THR A 33 6.43 6.40 -10.21
C THR A 33 5.91 6.33 -8.78
N LYS A 34 5.69 7.49 -8.16
CA LYS A 34 5.05 7.61 -6.84
C LYS A 34 3.59 8.01 -7.04
N LEU A 35 2.68 7.32 -6.36
CA LEU A 35 1.24 7.53 -6.42
C LEU A 35 0.74 7.89 -5.03
N LEU A 36 0.26 9.12 -4.85
CA LEU A 36 -0.16 9.64 -3.56
C LEU A 36 -1.53 9.10 -3.15
N LYS A 37 -1.81 9.14 -1.84
CA LYS A 37 -3.15 8.90 -1.31
C LYS A 37 -4.10 10.03 -1.79
N VAL A 38 -5.27 9.65 -2.29
CA VAL A 38 -6.38 10.54 -2.69
C VAL A 38 -7.68 10.11 -2.02
N GLY A 39 -8.74 10.93 -2.12
CA GLY A 39 -10.05 10.59 -1.55
C GLY A 39 -10.08 10.65 -0.02
N GLY A 40 -9.18 11.46 0.57
CA GLY A 40 -9.04 11.59 2.01
C GLY A 40 -8.10 10.53 2.62
N PRO A 41 -7.90 10.61 3.93
CA PRO A 41 -6.78 9.93 4.55
C PRO A 41 -7.15 8.54 5.08
N GLY A 42 -8.44 8.19 5.18
CA GLY A 42 -8.91 6.88 5.62
C GLY A 42 -8.49 5.73 4.69
N LEU A 43 -8.55 4.50 5.23
CA LEU A 43 -8.28 3.25 4.52
C LEU A 43 -6.96 3.25 3.74
N ALA A 44 -5.92 3.91 4.23
CA ALA A 44 -4.60 3.91 3.57
C ALA A 44 -3.99 2.49 3.54
N GLN A 45 -4.23 1.73 4.60
CA GLN A 45 -3.83 0.34 4.78
C GLN A 45 -4.96 -0.41 5.48
N MET A 46 -5.16 -1.68 5.15
CA MET A 46 -6.07 -2.57 5.86
C MET A 46 -5.36 -3.86 6.20
N ASP A 47 -5.42 -4.24 7.48
CA ASP A 47 -4.70 -5.36 8.06
C ASP A 47 -5.69 -6.24 8.80
N LEU A 48 -6.41 -7.06 8.06
CA LEU A 48 -7.48 -7.92 8.58
C LEU A 48 -6.97 -9.38 8.68
N PRO A 49 -7.03 -10.05 9.84
CA PRO A 49 -6.53 -11.41 10.04
C PRO A 49 -7.05 -12.44 9.04
N GLU A 50 -8.28 -12.24 8.57
CA GLU A 50 -8.96 -13.11 7.62
C GLU A 50 -8.53 -12.92 6.15
N SER A 51 -7.71 -11.90 5.88
CA SER A 51 -7.22 -11.59 4.52
C SER A 51 -5.73 -11.26 4.52
N GLY A 52 -5.08 -11.38 3.37
CA GLY A 52 -3.72 -10.88 3.21
C GLY A 52 -3.67 -9.35 3.11
N PRO A 53 -2.45 -8.80 2.98
CA PRO A 53 -2.26 -7.36 3.11
C PRO A 53 -2.93 -6.56 1.99
N SER A 54 -3.50 -5.41 2.34
CA SER A 54 -3.99 -4.47 1.35
C SER A 54 -3.72 -3.01 1.70
N PHE A 55 -3.55 -2.22 0.63
CA PHE A 55 -3.47 -0.78 0.67
C PHE A 55 -4.75 -0.26 0.03
N SER A 56 -5.69 0.15 0.89
CA SER A 56 -7.08 0.40 0.53
C SER A 56 -7.83 -0.84 0.01
N PRO A 57 -9.17 -0.77 -0.18
CA PRO A 57 -9.94 -1.92 -0.64
C PRO A 57 -9.58 -2.43 -2.04
N ASP A 58 -8.92 -1.61 -2.88
CA ASP A 58 -8.72 -1.90 -4.30
C ASP A 58 -7.34 -1.52 -4.87
N ALA A 59 -6.59 -0.59 -4.27
CA ALA A 59 -5.37 -0.05 -4.90
C ALA A 59 -4.21 -1.05 -5.00
N LEU A 60 -3.91 -1.78 -3.92
CA LEU A 60 -3.04 -2.95 -3.96
C LEU A 60 -3.55 -3.97 -2.95
N VAL A 61 -4.05 -5.10 -3.45
CA VAL A 61 -4.64 -6.16 -2.63
C VAL A 61 -3.91 -7.47 -2.89
N ILE A 62 -3.37 -8.07 -1.84
CA ILE A 62 -2.70 -9.38 -1.89
C ILE A 62 -3.47 -10.31 -0.94
N PRO A 63 -4.53 -10.99 -1.41
CA PRO A 63 -5.47 -11.67 -0.51
C PRO A 63 -4.88 -12.84 0.27
N MET A 64 -3.74 -13.39 -0.18
CA MET A 64 -3.11 -14.61 0.39
C MET A 64 -4.11 -15.77 0.60
N SER A 65 -5.12 -15.86 -0.27
CA SER A 65 -6.21 -16.82 -0.12
C SER A 65 -5.71 -18.26 -0.30
N ARG A 66 -6.28 -19.22 0.42
CA ARG A 66 -5.90 -20.65 0.30
C ARG A 66 -6.02 -21.22 -1.11
N TYR A 67 -6.91 -20.67 -1.93
CA TYR A 67 -7.19 -21.16 -3.28
C TYR A 67 -6.34 -20.49 -4.36
N ASP A 68 -5.89 -19.26 -4.11
CA ASP A 68 -5.08 -18.47 -5.02
C ASP A 68 -4.09 -17.63 -4.18
N PRO A 69 -3.06 -18.28 -3.60
CA PRO A 69 -2.18 -17.65 -2.62
C PRO A 69 -1.22 -16.63 -3.25
N LYS A 70 -1.08 -16.66 -4.58
CA LYS A 70 -0.18 -15.79 -5.35
C LYS A 70 -0.92 -14.63 -6.02
N ALA A 71 -2.24 -14.52 -5.89
CA ALA A 71 -2.97 -13.41 -6.47
C ALA A 71 -2.55 -12.07 -5.88
N ALA A 72 -2.37 -11.09 -6.76
CA ALA A 72 -2.41 -9.68 -6.43
C ALA A 72 -3.38 -8.94 -7.36
N ARG A 73 -4.03 -7.90 -6.86
CA ARG A 73 -4.99 -7.08 -7.59
C ARG A 73 -4.70 -5.60 -7.39
N SER A 74 -5.01 -4.79 -8.39
CA SER A 74 -4.82 -3.35 -8.33
C SER A 74 -5.91 -2.62 -9.13
N LYS A 75 -6.43 -1.55 -8.53
CA LYS A 75 -7.31 -0.57 -9.15
C LYS A 75 -7.10 0.80 -8.50
N LEU A 76 -6.52 1.71 -9.25
CA LEU A 76 -6.17 3.06 -8.85
C LEU A 76 -7.28 4.07 -9.19
N GLY A 77 -7.25 5.21 -8.51
CA GLY A 77 -8.15 6.36 -8.70
C GLY A 77 -9.17 6.57 -7.58
N SER A 78 -9.52 5.54 -6.82
CA SER A 78 -10.44 5.66 -5.68
C SER A 78 -9.73 6.16 -4.42
N TYR A 79 -8.57 5.56 -4.12
CA TYR A 79 -7.83 5.83 -2.87
C TYR A 79 -6.38 6.25 -3.09
N TYR A 80 -5.80 5.89 -4.23
CA TYR A 80 -4.46 6.33 -4.65
C TYR A 80 -4.55 6.88 -6.07
N GLU A 81 -3.64 7.80 -6.40
CA GLU A 81 -3.56 8.42 -7.72
C GLU A 81 -3.49 7.38 -8.84
N ARG A 82 -4.02 7.75 -10.00
CA ARG A 82 -3.73 7.06 -11.25
C ARG A 82 -2.36 7.48 -11.76
N PHE A 83 -1.82 6.72 -12.69
CA PHE A 83 -0.68 7.18 -13.49
C PHE A 83 -1.07 8.42 -14.30
N GLU A 84 -0.08 9.23 -14.68
CA GLU A 84 -0.28 10.47 -15.44
C GLU A 84 -0.97 10.24 -16.79
N ASP A 85 -0.73 9.08 -17.40
CA ASP A 85 -1.37 8.62 -18.64
C ASP A 85 -2.80 8.10 -18.43
N GLY A 86 -3.30 8.12 -17.20
CA GLY A 86 -4.62 7.59 -16.82
C GLY A 86 -4.63 6.11 -16.46
N GLY A 87 -3.48 5.41 -16.52
CA GLY A 87 -3.31 4.03 -16.11
C GLY A 87 -3.85 3.80 -14.70
N ASN A 88 -4.61 2.71 -14.53
CA ASN A 88 -5.37 2.46 -13.31
C ASN A 88 -4.93 1.19 -12.56
N SER A 89 -3.79 0.60 -12.89
CA SER A 89 -3.28 -0.58 -12.22
C SER A 89 -1.77 -0.51 -12.06
N LEU A 90 -1.26 -0.97 -10.91
CA LEU A 90 0.16 -1.14 -10.66
C LEU A 90 0.81 -2.23 -11.53
N PHE A 91 0.02 -3.02 -12.25
CA PHE A 91 0.48 -4.15 -13.06
C PHE A 91 0.34 -3.89 -14.57
N GLY A 92 0.38 -2.62 -15.00
CA GLY A 92 0.19 -2.24 -16.39
C GLY A 92 -1.28 -2.38 -16.81
N ASP A 93 -1.54 -3.08 -17.90
CA ASP A 93 -2.90 -3.29 -18.43
C ASP A 93 -3.72 -4.32 -17.63
N GLU A 94 -3.06 -5.08 -16.75
CA GLU A 94 -3.70 -6.15 -15.97
C GLU A 94 -4.20 -5.64 -14.63
N SER A 95 -5.43 -6.00 -14.24
CA SER A 95 -5.98 -5.69 -12.91
C SER A 95 -5.70 -6.79 -11.87
N LYS A 96 -5.25 -7.96 -12.31
CA LYS A 96 -4.92 -9.11 -11.48
C LYS A 96 -3.71 -9.84 -12.06
N VAL A 97 -2.74 -10.15 -11.20
CA VAL A 97 -1.53 -10.91 -11.58
C VAL A 97 -1.24 -12.04 -10.59
N GLN A 98 -0.26 -12.87 -10.95
CA GLN A 98 0.31 -13.89 -10.08
C GLN A 98 1.71 -13.45 -9.65
N LEU A 99 1.89 -13.25 -8.35
CA LEU A 99 3.17 -12.85 -7.78
C LEU A 99 4.17 -14.01 -7.86
N ARG A 100 5.39 -13.68 -8.29
CA ARG A 100 6.54 -14.58 -8.18
C ARG A 100 7.04 -14.65 -6.74
N ASP A 101 7.24 -13.48 -6.13
CA ASP A 101 7.76 -13.29 -4.78
C ASP A 101 7.05 -12.11 -4.10
N LEU A 102 6.85 -12.19 -2.78
CA LEU A 102 6.41 -11.08 -1.94
C LEU A 102 7.47 -10.83 -0.87
N LYS A 103 7.98 -9.60 -0.82
CA LYS A 103 8.93 -9.15 0.21
C LYS A 103 8.28 -8.05 1.03
N VAL A 104 8.23 -8.25 2.34
CA VAL A 104 7.69 -7.29 3.29
C VAL A 104 8.85 -6.74 4.11
N TYR A 105 8.99 -5.43 4.11
CA TYR A 105 9.99 -4.72 4.89
C TYR A 105 9.28 -3.95 6.00
N HIS A 106 9.72 -4.16 7.24
CA HIS A 106 9.23 -3.44 8.40
C HIS A 106 10.41 -2.86 9.19
N GLY A 107 10.18 -1.75 9.88
CA GLY A 107 11.17 -1.20 10.79
C GLY A 107 11.40 -2.15 11.97
N ILE A 108 12.66 -2.28 12.39
CA ILE A 108 13.03 -2.86 13.68
C ILE A 108 13.54 -1.68 14.49
N TYR A 109 12.80 -1.30 15.52
CA TYR A 109 13.13 -0.14 16.34
C TYR A 109 13.65 -0.61 17.70
N ALA A 110 14.72 0.00 18.18
CA ALA A 110 15.28 -0.28 19.50
C ALA A 110 14.36 0.23 20.62
N GLU A 111 14.53 -0.30 21.82
CA GLU A 111 13.83 0.20 23.01
C GLU A 111 14.16 1.68 23.21
N GLY A 112 13.12 2.53 23.23
CA GLY A 112 13.26 3.99 23.36
C GLY A 112 13.63 4.73 22.06
N GLU A 113 13.79 4.04 20.93
CA GLU A 113 14.03 4.70 19.64
C GLU A 113 12.80 5.52 19.21
N TYR A 114 13.04 6.78 18.82
CA TYR A 114 12.00 7.62 18.24
C TYR A 114 11.56 7.02 16.90
N ILE A 115 10.33 6.49 16.87
CA ILE A 115 9.71 6.03 15.64
C ILE A 115 9.07 7.24 14.96
N PRO A 116 9.49 7.63 13.74
CA PRO A 116 8.92 8.78 13.05
C PRO A 116 7.41 8.62 12.87
N PHE A 117 6.65 9.70 13.09
CA PHE A 117 5.18 9.71 12.99
C PHE A 117 4.48 8.78 14.00
N THR A 118 5.09 8.55 15.18
CA THR A 118 4.45 7.91 16.36
C THR A 118 3.29 8.72 16.93
N ASP A 119 3.30 10.01 16.67
CA ASP A 119 2.32 11.02 17.02
C ASP A 119 1.33 11.30 15.88
N ALA A 120 1.44 10.61 14.74
CA ALA A 120 0.40 10.62 13.73
C ALA A 120 -0.84 9.92 14.31
N GLU A 121 -1.64 10.70 15.05
CA GLU A 121 -2.98 10.34 15.44
C GLU A 121 -3.81 10.16 14.16
N PRO A 122 -4.68 9.14 14.11
CA PRO A 122 -5.54 8.88 12.96
C PRO A 122 -6.68 9.92 12.87
N PHE A 123 -6.35 11.22 12.80
CA PHE A 123 -7.25 12.38 12.93
C PHE A 123 -7.69 12.62 14.37
N ALA A 124 -6.96 13.51 15.07
CA ALA A 124 -7.61 14.42 16.00
C ALA A 124 -8.71 15.15 15.21
N LEU A 125 -9.95 14.81 15.51
CA LEU A 125 -11.13 15.58 15.11
C LEU A 125 -10.97 16.99 15.72
N TYR A 126 -10.80 17.99 14.89
CA TYR A 126 -11.10 19.39 15.21
C TYR A 126 -12.15 19.89 14.23
#